data_AF-E0VKV9-F1
#
_entry.id   AF-E0VKV9-F1
#
_cell.length_a   1.000
_cell.length_b   1.000
_cell.length_c   1.000
_cell.angle_alpha   90.00
_cell.angle_beta   90.00
_cell.angle_gamma   90.00
#
_symmetry.space_group_name_H-M   'P 1'
#
loop_
_entity.id
_entity.type
_entity.pdbx_description
1 polymer ?
#
loop_
_entity_poly.entity_id
_entity_poly.type
_entity_poly.pdbx_seq_one_letter_code
_entity_poly.pdbx_strand_id
1 'polypeptide(L)'
;MHMEDPLHPPTIPTGDEDQHSVEPMLLETPQDSYVVKNKPATLKCRAAHALNIYFKCNNVRKTPLTDQHFEFVDPQTGVRYVEANITITRNEVDEFFEKDKFRCVCIAWSSSGQVESQPAIVEVALR
;
A
#
# COMPACT_ATOMS: atom_id res chain seq x y z
N MET A 1 -8.02 22.64 -59.88
CA MET A 1 -9.38 22.39 -59.37
C MET A 1 -9.78 20.97 -59.73
N HIS A 2 -9.51 20.01 -58.86
CA HIS A 2 -10.27 18.77 -58.78
C HIS A 2 -10.50 18.47 -57.31
N MET A 3 -11.77 18.24 -57.00
CA MET A 3 -12.37 18.21 -55.68
C MET A 3 -11.92 16.98 -54.88
N GLU A 4 -11.65 17.22 -53.61
CA GLU A 4 -11.27 16.23 -52.61
C GLU A 4 -12.50 15.39 -52.24
N ASP A 5 -12.33 14.07 -52.19
CA ASP A 5 -13.39 13.09 -51.93
C ASP A 5 -13.86 13.18 -50.46
N PRO A 6 -15.18 13.32 -50.13
CA PRO A 6 -15.63 13.75 -48.80
C PRO A 6 -15.72 12.65 -47.72
N LEU A 7 -15.13 11.46 -47.92
CA LEU A 7 -15.44 10.29 -47.09
C LEU A 7 -14.31 9.70 -46.25
N HIS A 8 -13.20 10.41 -46.05
CA HIS A 8 -12.18 9.97 -45.10
C HIS A 8 -12.22 10.85 -43.83
N PRO A 9 -12.75 10.35 -42.70
CA PRO A 9 -12.53 11.03 -41.42
C PRO A 9 -11.02 11.11 -41.18
N PRO A 10 -10.50 12.22 -40.64
CA PRO A 10 -9.09 12.30 -40.27
C PRO A 10 -8.82 11.14 -39.31
N THR A 11 -7.96 10.20 -39.74
CA THR A 11 -7.43 9.19 -38.84
C THR A 11 -6.56 9.96 -37.86
N ILE A 12 -7.15 10.34 -36.73
CA ILE A 12 -6.41 10.81 -35.57
C ILE A 12 -5.36 9.71 -35.36
N PRO A 13 -4.05 10.02 -35.36
CA PRO A 13 -3.09 9.06 -34.90
C PRO A 13 -3.51 8.80 -33.47
N THR A 14 -4.15 7.65 -33.23
CA THR A 14 -4.24 7.06 -31.92
C THR A 14 -2.78 6.90 -31.54
N GLY A 15 -2.25 7.90 -30.84
CA GLY A 15 -1.03 7.69 -30.10
C GLY A 15 -1.30 6.42 -29.34
N ASP A 16 -0.48 5.41 -29.59
CA ASP A 16 -0.24 4.36 -28.64
C ASP A 16 0.30 5.08 -27.40
N GLU A 17 -0.59 5.71 -26.65
CA GLU A 17 -0.35 6.10 -25.29
C GLU A 17 -0.26 4.76 -24.59
N ASP A 18 0.96 4.24 -24.52
CA ASP A 18 1.43 3.49 -23.38
C ASP A 18 1.13 4.37 -22.14
N GLN A 19 -0.13 4.34 -21.74
CA GLN A 19 -0.65 4.89 -20.52
C GLN A 19 -0.05 3.98 -19.45
N HIS A 20 1.22 4.23 -19.15
CA HIS A 20 1.98 3.56 -18.11
C HIS A 20 1.27 3.86 -16.80
N SER A 21 0.27 3.04 -16.49
CA SER A 21 -0.43 3.05 -15.23
C SER A 21 0.59 2.56 -14.19
N VAL A 22 1.32 3.49 -13.58
CA VAL A 22 2.38 3.17 -12.64
C VAL A 22 1.75 2.58 -11.39
N GLU A 23 1.96 1.29 -11.17
CA GLU A 23 1.48 0.59 -9.99
C GLU A 23 2.27 1.03 -8.75
N PRO A 24 1.69 1.04 -7.54
CA PRO A 24 2.41 1.40 -6.33
C PRO A 24 3.67 0.55 -6.13
N MET A 25 4.73 1.15 -5.63
CA MET A 25 5.99 0.46 -5.33
C MET A 25 6.26 0.48 -3.84
N LEU A 26 6.35 -0.68 -3.20
CA LEU A 26 6.72 -0.80 -1.80
C LEU A 26 8.20 -0.47 -1.61
N LEU A 27 8.47 0.50 -0.73
CA LEU A 27 9.82 0.93 -0.35
C LEU A 27 10.23 0.37 1.02
N GLU A 28 9.27 0.25 1.92
CA GLU A 28 9.43 -0.37 3.24
C GLU A 28 8.21 -1.25 3.49
N THR A 29 8.44 -2.49 3.90
CA THR A 29 7.38 -3.46 4.23
C THR A 29 7.42 -3.79 5.71
N PRO A 30 6.26 -4.14 6.30
CA PRO A 30 6.24 -4.57 7.69
C PRO A 30 7.15 -5.79 7.89
N GLN A 31 7.82 -5.82 9.03
CA GLN A 31 8.73 -6.90 9.43
C GLN A 31 8.14 -7.63 10.63
N ASP A 32 8.55 -8.88 10.80
CA ASP A 32 8.21 -9.68 11.98
C ASP A 32 8.56 -8.91 13.26
N SER A 33 7.64 -8.93 14.23
CA SER A 33 7.73 -8.11 15.41
C SER A 33 7.15 -8.81 16.64
N TYR A 34 7.39 -8.23 17.81
CA TYR A 34 7.01 -8.84 19.08
C TYR A 34 6.32 -7.85 20.00
N VAL A 35 5.23 -8.30 20.62
CA VAL A 35 4.65 -7.63 21.77
C VAL A 35 5.41 -8.08 23.01
N VAL A 36 6.13 -7.15 23.65
CA VAL A 36 6.95 -7.43 24.83
C VAL A 36 6.28 -6.87 26.06
N LYS A 37 5.85 -7.75 26.98
CA LYS A 37 5.05 -7.38 28.17
C LYS A 37 3.76 -6.66 27.74
N ASN A 38 3.66 -5.36 28.00
CA ASN A 38 2.53 -4.49 27.62
C ASN A 38 2.94 -3.44 26.58
N LYS A 39 4.12 -3.55 25.96
CA LYS A 39 4.54 -2.66 24.88
C LYS A 39 4.02 -3.20 23.55
N PRO A 40 3.11 -2.49 22.86
CA PRO A 40 2.61 -2.91 21.57
C PRO A 40 3.72 -3.00 20.50
N ALA A 41 3.50 -3.86 19.51
CA ALA A 41 4.35 -3.94 18.33
C ALA A 41 3.94 -2.87 17.31
N THR A 42 4.90 -2.23 16.65
CA THR A 42 4.63 -1.27 15.57
C THR A 42 5.04 -1.88 14.24
N LEU A 43 4.12 -1.90 13.29
CA LEU A 43 4.39 -2.28 11.90
C LEU A 43 4.43 -1.03 11.05
N LYS A 44 5.40 -0.97 10.13
CA LYS A 44 5.66 0.18 9.27
C LYS A 44 5.52 -0.21 7.81
N CYS A 45 5.07 0.74 6.99
CA CYS A 45 5.02 0.56 5.56
C CYS A 45 5.21 1.89 4.84
N ARG A 46 5.96 1.89 3.75
CA ARG A 46 6.16 3.04 2.89
C ARG A 46 6.08 2.62 1.43
N ALA A 47 5.40 3.43 0.61
CA ALA A 47 5.27 3.18 -0.82
C ALA A 47 5.43 4.46 -1.65
N ALA A 48 5.99 4.32 -2.84
CA ALA A 48 5.96 5.32 -3.91
C ALA A 48 4.81 5.02 -4.88
N HIS A 49 4.38 6.03 -5.63
CA HIS A 49 3.28 5.94 -6.60
C HIS A 49 1.95 5.45 -5.99
N ALA A 50 1.81 5.55 -4.66
CA ALA A 50 0.62 5.16 -3.92
C ALA A 50 -0.22 6.39 -3.63
N LEU A 51 -1.54 6.25 -3.67
CA LEU A 51 -2.47 7.26 -3.17
C LEU A 51 -2.65 7.11 -1.65
N ASN A 52 -2.65 5.89 -1.13
CA ASN A 52 -2.82 5.63 0.30
C ASN A 52 -2.35 4.20 0.65
N ILE A 53 -2.13 3.94 1.94
CA ILE A 53 -1.72 2.65 2.48
C ILE A 53 -2.70 2.20 3.56
N TYR A 54 -3.04 0.91 3.56
CA TYR A 54 -3.71 0.26 4.66
C TYR A 54 -3.08 -1.08 4.98
N PHE A 55 -3.40 -1.63 6.14
CA PHE A 55 -2.94 -2.96 6.54
C PHE A 55 -4.12 -3.92 6.57
N LYS A 56 -3.83 -5.21 6.37
CA LYS A 56 -4.78 -6.30 6.59
C LYS A 56 -4.15 -7.29 7.54
N CYS A 57 -4.68 -7.35 8.77
CA CYS A 57 -4.22 -8.26 9.82
C CYS A 57 -5.25 -9.35 10.00
N ASN A 58 -4.87 -10.62 9.78
CA ASN A 58 -5.76 -11.78 9.83
C ASN A 58 -7.10 -11.55 9.11
N ASN A 59 -7.03 -11.02 7.88
CA ASN A 59 -8.18 -10.66 7.05
C ASN A 59 -9.00 -9.43 7.45
N VAL A 60 -8.69 -8.79 8.58
CA VAL A 60 -9.34 -7.56 9.01
C VAL A 60 -8.53 -6.36 8.54
N ARG A 61 -9.19 -5.44 7.82
CA ARG A 61 -8.58 -4.17 7.41
C ARG A 61 -8.31 -3.30 8.65
N LYS A 62 -7.09 -2.81 8.77
CA LYS A 62 -6.62 -1.87 9.78
C LYS A 62 -6.17 -0.59 9.08
N THR A 63 -6.74 0.52 9.49
CA THR A 63 -6.36 1.85 8.99
C THR A 63 -5.41 2.49 9.99
N PRO A 64 -4.28 3.04 9.55
CA PRO A 64 -3.40 3.85 10.39
C PRO A 64 -4.17 4.99 11.08
N LEU A 65 -3.71 5.37 12.28
CA LEU A 65 -4.19 6.61 12.89
C LEU A 65 -3.67 7.82 12.09
N THR A 66 -4.35 8.96 12.18
CA THR A 66 -4.02 10.16 11.39
C THR A 66 -2.59 10.64 11.62
N ASP A 67 -2.08 10.57 12.86
CA ASP A 67 -0.71 10.92 13.23
C ASP A 67 0.34 9.87 12.83
N GLN A 68 -0.12 8.73 12.32
CA GLN A 68 0.69 7.62 11.86
C GLN A 68 0.63 7.45 10.33
N HIS A 69 -0.01 8.40 9.63
CA HIS A 69 -0.15 8.42 8.18
C HIS A 69 0.44 9.71 7.62
N PHE A 70 1.45 9.60 6.77
CA PHE A 70 2.16 10.72 6.19
C PHE A 70 2.19 10.63 4.67
N GLU A 71 1.94 11.74 4.00
CA GLU A 71 2.00 11.85 2.54
C GLU A 71 2.95 12.97 2.13
N PHE A 72 3.74 12.71 1.10
CA PHE A 72 4.67 13.67 0.53
C PHE A 72 4.73 13.52 -0.98
N VAL A 73 4.79 14.63 -1.72
CA VAL A 73 5.03 14.63 -3.17
C VAL A 73 6.36 15.31 -3.40
N ASP A 74 7.29 14.61 -4.04
CA ASP A 74 8.60 15.15 -4.40
C ASP A 74 8.42 16.23 -5.48
N PRO A 75 8.83 17.49 -5.24
CA PRO A 75 8.63 18.58 -6.18
C PRO A 75 9.51 18.50 -7.44
N GLN A 76 10.60 17.71 -7.42
CA GLN A 76 11.47 17.54 -8.58
C GLN A 76 10.98 16.44 -9.50
N THR A 77 10.45 15.35 -8.94
CA THR A 77 10.05 14.15 -9.70
C THR A 77 8.54 14.01 -9.87
N GLY A 78 7.74 14.71 -9.06
CA GLY A 78 6.29 14.55 -9.00
C GLY A 78 5.83 13.23 -8.35
N VAL A 79 6.76 12.42 -7.84
CA VAL A 79 6.43 11.12 -7.23
C VAL A 79 5.76 11.34 -5.87
N ARG A 80 4.60 10.70 -5.68
CA ARG A 80 3.90 10.64 -4.40
C ARG A 80 4.46 9.49 -3.56
N TYR A 81 4.75 9.79 -2.30
CA TYR A 81 5.18 8.87 -1.27
C TYR A 81 4.13 8.86 -0.15
N VAL A 82 3.80 7.66 0.33
CA VAL A 82 2.92 7.45 1.47
C VAL A 82 3.67 6.61 2.49
N GLU A 83 3.62 7.01 3.75
CA GLU A 83 4.12 6.26 4.90
C GLU A 83 2.98 6.05 5.90
N ALA A 84 2.87 4.83 6.41
CA ALA A 84 1.81 4.43 7.30
C ALA A 84 2.32 3.45 8.36
N ASN A 85 1.93 3.68 9.60
CA ASN A 85 2.25 2.79 10.71
C ASN A 85 0.96 2.29 11.38
N ILE A 86 0.98 1.05 11.88
CA ILE A 86 -0.06 0.52 12.76
C ILE A 86 0.55 -0.07 14.02
N THR A 87 -0.25 -0.12 15.07
CA THR A 87 0.13 -0.70 16.35
C THR A 87 -0.70 -1.96 16.60
N ILE A 88 -0.02 -3.06 16.94
CA ILE A 88 -0.62 -4.33 17.34
C ILE A 88 -0.43 -4.52 18.84
N THR A 89 -1.55 -4.62 19.56
CA THR A 89 -1.58 -4.80 21.00
C THR A 89 -1.48 -6.27 21.39
N ARG A 90 -1.14 -6.52 22.66
CA ARG A 90 -1.11 -7.87 23.21
C ARG A 90 -2.46 -8.56 23.09
N ASN A 91 -3.54 -7.86 23.43
CA ASN A 91 -4.88 -8.41 23.41
C ASN A 91 -5.27 -8.87 22.00
N GLU A 92 -4.93 -8.12 20.96
CA GLU A 92 -5.22 -8.54 19.57
C GLU A 92 -4.52 -9.85 19.19
N VAL A 93 -3.29 -10.06 19.69
CA VAL A 93 -2.54 -11.31 19.42
C VAL A 93 -3.07 -12.45 20.29
N ASP A 94 -3.35 -12.21 21.57
CA ASP A 94 -3.85 -13.22 22.52
C ASP A 94 -5.30 -13.64 22.24
N GLU A 95 -6.15 -12.73 21.74
CA GLU A 95 -7.55 -13.00 21.34
C GLU A 95 -7.66 -13.66 19.96
N PHE A 96 -6.55 -13.74 19.22
CA PHE A 96 -6.51 -14.46 17.96
C PHE A 96 -6.39 -15.97 18.21
N PHE A 97 -7.54 -16.62 18.35
CA PHE A 97 -7.64 -18.06 18.65
C PHE A 97 -7.53 -18.97 17.41
N GLU A 98 -7.17 -18.44 16.24
CA GLU A 98 -6.99 -19.29 15.06
C GLU A 98 -5.73 -20.17 15.20
N LYS A 99 -5.68 -21.27 14.45
CA LYS A 99 -4.51 -22.17 14.44
C LYS A 99 -3.25 -21.53 13.85
N ASP A 100 -3.42 -20.41 13.17
CA ASP A 100 -2.37 -19.68 12.47
C ASP A 100 -1.72 -18.64 13.39
N LYS A 101 -0.53 -18.16 13.01
CA LYS A 101 0.11 -17.02 13.66
C LYS A 101 -0.59 -15.72 13.29
N PHE A 102 -0.60 -14.74 14.22
CA PHE A 102 -1.08 -13.39 13.93
C PHE A 102 -0.20 -12.75 12.86
N ARG A 103 -0.79 -12.43 11.70
CA ARG A 103 -0.07 -11.91 10.53
C ARG A 103 -0.73 -10.66 9.97
N CYS A 104 0.10 -9.72 9.52
CA CYS A 104 -0.34 -8.52 8.83
C CYS A 104 0.38 -8.37 7.49
N VAL A 105 -0.34 -7.97 6.47
CA VAL A 105 0.23 -7.49 5.20
C VAL A 105 -0.04 -5.99 5.06
N CYS A 106 0.87 -5.29 4.39
CA CYS A 106 0.66 -3.92 3.94
C CYS A 106 0.12 -3.94 2.51
N ILE A 107 -0.88 -3.12 2.23
CA ILE A 107 -1.42 -2.91 0.89
C ILE A 107 -1.28 -1.42 0.53
N ALA A 108 -0.52 -1.15 -0.52
CA ALA A 108 -0.43 0.17 -1.14
C ALA A 108 -1.31 0.20 -2.39
N TRP A 109 -2.15 1.23 -2.52
CA TRP A 109 -3.12 1.32 -3.62
C TRP A 109 -3.05 2.66 -4.34
N SER A 110 -3.38 2.64 -5.63
CA SER A 110 -3.57 3.82 -6.48
C SER A 110 -4.71 3.56 -7.48
N SER A 111 -4.94 4.46 -8.43
CA SER A 111 -5.92 4.27 -9.51
C SER A 111 -5.52 3.19 -10.51
N SER A 112 -4.24 2.82 -10.57
CA SER A 112 -3.69 1.82 -11.50
C SER A 112 -3.71 0.40 -10.95
N GLY A 113 -3.81 0.23 -9.62
CA GLY A 113 -3.78 -1.09 -9.00
C GLY A 113 -3.45 -1.05 -7.51
N GLN A 114 -3.08 -2.22 -6.98
CA GLN A 114 -2.64 -2.36 -5.60
C GLN A 114 -1.58 -3.44 -5.49
N VAL A 115 -0.58 -3.20 -4.63
CA VAL A 115 0.46 -4.17 -4.32
C VAL A 115 0.37 -4.59 -2.86
N GLU A 116 0.59 -5.87 -2.62
CA GLU A 116 0.58 -6.46 -1.28
C GLU A 116 2.02 -6.84 -0.88
N SER A 117 2.40 -6.53 0.36
CA SER A 117 3.71 -6.91 0.91
C SER A 117 3.77 -8.39 1.27
N GLN A 118 4.98 -8.89 1.55
CA GLN A 118 5.10 -10.12 2.32
C GLN A 118 4.44 -9.97 3.70
N PRO A 119 3.89 -11.07 4.27
CA PRO A 119 3.28 -11.04 5.58
C PRO A 119 4.32 -10.87 6.69
N ALA A 120 4.03 -10.00 7.65
CA ALA A 120 4.75 -9.86 8.90
C ALA A 120 4.03 -10.61 10.01
N ILE A 121 4.75 -11.43 10.75
CA ILE A 121 4.27 -12.18 11.91
C ILE A 121 4.45 -11.34 13.17
N VAL A 122 3.42 -11.30 14.02
CA VAL A 122 3.49 -10.66 15.33
C VAL A 122 3.27 -11.70 16.42
N GLU A 123 4.25 -11.85 17.31
CA GLU A 123 4.21 -12.82 18.42
C GLU A 123 4.32 -12.13 19.78
N VAL A 124 3.85 -12.80 20.83
CA VAL A 124 4.08 -12.35 22.21
C VAL A 124 5.39 -12.93 22.70
N ALA A 125 6.34 -12.06 23.05
CA ALA A 125 7.60 -12.48 23.65
C ALA A 125 7.55 -12.37 25.18
N LEU A 126 7.90 -13.46 25.85
CA LEU A 126 8.15 -13.50 27.28
C LEU A 126 9.63 -13.15 27.48
N ARG A 127 9.92 -11.92 27.92
CA ARG A 127 11.28 -11.52 28.29
C ARG A 127 11.55 -11.86 29.75
#